data_AF-A0A0F9FZK0-F1
#
_entry.id   AF-A0A0F9FZK0-F1
#
_cell.length_a   1.000
_cell.length_b   1.000
_cell.length_c   1.000
_cell.angle_alpha   90.00
_cell.angle_beta   90.00
_cell.angle_gamma   90.00
#
_symmetry.space_group_name_H-M   'P 1'
#
loop_
_entity.id
_entity.type
_entity.pdbx_description
1 polymer ?
#
loop_
_entity_poly.entity_id
_entity_poly.type
_entity_poly.pdbx_seq_one_letter_code
_entity_poly.pdbx_strand_id
1 'polypeptide(L)'
;MILLSKECWEYFITHEGNVFDPNFFPAYFEDNDFRHRLVRLDKAFLHRGDDSLTPAVKRNSMTIKKDPKINGNFSANQSYYVKKWGGTPGREKFKTAWNK
;
A
#
# COMPACT_ATOMS: atom_id res chain seq x y z
N MET A 1 -9.01 10.32 -0.03
CA MET A 1 -7.74 10.06 -0.77
C MET A 1 -6.56 10.34 0.15
N ILE A 2 -5.36 9.76 -0.03
CA ILE A 2 -4.14 10.21 0.68
C ILE A 2 -3.30 11.02 -0.30
N LEU A 3 -2.81 12.18 0.14
CA LEU A 3 -1.81 12.95 -0.59
C LEU A 3 -0.47 12.78 0.13
N LEU A 4 0.60 12.66 -0.66
CA LEU A 4 1.96 12.56 -0.16
C LEU A 4 2.67 13.89 -0.34
N SER A 5 3.41 14.31 0.67
CA SER A 5 4.35 15.42 0.52
C SER A 5 5.55 14.94 -0.31
N LYS A 6 6.26 15.90 -0.93
CA LYS A 6 7.49 15.58 -1.66
C LYS A 6 8.56 14.99 -0.72
N GLU A 7 8.64 15.52 0.50
CA GLU A 7 9.57 15.07 1.54
C GLU A 7 9.28 13.61 1.94
N CYS A 8 8.00 13.24 2.02
CA CYS A 8 7.62 11.84 2.26
C CYS A 8 8.10 10.93 1.12
N TRP A 9 7.94 11.34 -0.13
CA TRP A 9 8.38 10.56 -1.30
C TRP A 9 9.90 10.38 -1.30
N GLU A 10 10.65 11.46 -1.06
CA GLU A 10 12.11 11.46 -0.99
C GLU A 10 12.63 10.63 0.20
N TYR A 11 11.94 10.67 1.34
CA TYR A 11 12.28 9.84 2.50
C TYR A 11 12.31 8.35 2.13
N PHE A 12 11.27 7.84 1.47
CA PHE A 12 11.19 6.43 1.10
C PHE A 12 12.28 6.03 0.09
N ILE A 13 12.56 6.87 -0.91
CA ILE A 13 13.65 6.59 -1.85
C ILE A 13 14.99 6.51 -1.13
N THR A 14 15.26 7.46 -0.24
CA THR A 14 16.57 7.60 0.41
C THR A 14 16.81 6.56 1.51
N HIS A 15 15.79 6.21 2.30
CA HIS A 15 15.93 5.35 3.47
C HIS A 15 15.49 3.90 3.25
N GLU A 16 14.51 3.67 2.37
CA GLU A 16 14.00 2.32 2.06
C GLU A 16 14.41 1.82 0.67
N GLY A 17 15.08 2.66 -0.13
CA GLY A 17 15.55 2.35 -1.48
C GLY A 17 14.46 2.35 -2.55
N ASN A 18 13.19 2.08 -2.17
CA ASN A 18 12.03 2.14 -3.05
C ASN A 18 10.80 2.64 -2.31
N VAL A 19 9.93 3.37 -3.01
CA VAL A 19 8.63 3.81 -2.46
C VAL A 19 7.69 2.62 -2.28
N PHE A 20 7.61 1.76 -3.29
CA PHE A 20 6.81 0.54 -3.26
C PHE A 20 7.71 -0.68 -3.20
N ASP A 21 7.26 -1.71 -2.50
CA ASP A 21 7.95 -3.00 -2.47
C ASP A 21 7.72 -3.73 -3.80
N PRO A 22 8.77 -3.97 -4.61
CA PRO A 22 8.63 -4.52 -5.96
C PRO A 22 8.17 -5.99 -5.96
N ASN A 23 8.12 -6.65 -4.81
CA ASN A 23 7.62 -8.02 -4.68
C ASN A 23 6.08 -8.11 -4.80
N PHE A 24 5.37 -6.99 -4.67
CA PHE A 24 3.95 -6.92 -5.01
C PHE A 24 3.79 -6.73 -6.52
N PHE A 25 3.58 -7.83 -7.25
CA PHE A 25 3.48 -7.81 -8.71
C PHE A 25 2.32 -8.68 -9.23
N PRO A 26 1.57 -8.25 -10.27
CA PRO A 26 1.69 -6.98 -11.00
C PRO A 26 1.05 -5.77 -10.32
N ALA A 27 0.20 -6.00 -9.32
CA ALA A 27 -0.47 -4.99 -8.49
C ALA A 27 -1.17 -5.71 -7.31
N TYR A 28 -1.90 -4.94 -6.52
CA TYR A 28 -2.58 -5.32 -5.28
C TYR A 28 -1.64 -5.63 -4.10
N PHE A 29 -2.00 -5.04 -2.96
CA PHE A 29 -1.29 -5.02 -1.66
C PHE A 29 -0.09 -4.05 -1.54
N GLU A 30 0.43 -3.49 -2.63
CA GLU A 30 1.43 -2.41 -2.61
C GLU A 30 0.91 -1.15 -1.90
N ASP A 31 -0.34 -0.75 -2.14
CA ASP A 31 -0.98 0.39 -1.47
C ASP A 31 -1.19 0.12 0.02
N ASN A 32 -1.56 -1.11 0.37
CA ASN A 32 -1.72 -1.51 1.76
C ASN A 32 -0.37 -1.52 2.48
N ASP A 33 0.68 -2.02 1.83
CA ASP A 33 2.04 -2.06 2.36
C ASP A 33 2.59 -0.66 2.56
N PHE A 34 2.45 0.18 1.53
CA PHE A 34 2.88 1.57 1.57
C PHE A 34 2.13 2.36 2.65
N ARG A 35 0.79 2.24 2.71
CA ARG A 35 -0.01 2.86 3.78
C ARG A 35 0.46 2.42 5.16
N HIS A 36 0.75 1.14 5.32
CA HIS A 36 1.16 0.56 6.61
C HIS A 36 2.53 1.08 7.09
N ARG A 37 3.48 1.24 6.17
CA ARG A 37 4.78 1.89 6.43
C ARG A 37 4.58 3.37 6.74
N LEU A 38 3.79 4.06 5.93
CA LEU A 38 3.52 5.49 6.07
C LEU A 38 2.91 5.86 7.42
N VAL A 39 1.93 5.11 7.94
CA VAL A 39 1.32 5.38 9.26
C VAL A 39 2.26 5.14 10.45
N ARG A 40 3.41 4.49 10.21
CA ARG A 40 4.47 4.27 11.22
C ARG A 40 5.55 5.33 11.17
N LEU A 41 5.65 6.06 10.07
CA LEU A 41 6.47 7.25 9.98
C LEU A 41 5.83 8.40 10.76
N ASP A 42 6.55 9.52 10.83
CA ASP A 42 6.03 10.74 11.42
C ASP A 42 4.71 11.15 10.76
N LYS A 43 3.70 11.49 11.58
CA LYS A 43 2.40 11.99 11.13
C LYS A 43 2.53 13.29 10.33
N ALA A 44 3.63 14.03 10.48
CA ALA A 44 3.94 15.19 9.67
C ALA A 44 4.05 14.87 8.16
N PHE A 45 4.40 13.64 7.79
CA PHE A 45 4.46 13.19 6.39
C PHE A 45 3.08 12.89 5.78
N LEU A 46 2.03 12.84 6.60
CA LEU A 46 0.66 12.60 6.16
C LEU A 46 -0.05 13.93 5.90
N HIS A 47 -0.24 14.29 4.63
CA HIS A 47 -1.28 15.26 4.31
C HIS A 47 -2.64 14.56 4.40
N ARG A 48 -3.51 15.07 5.30
CA ARG A 48 -4.92 14.66 5.27
C ARG A 48 -5.48 15.08 3.92
N GLY A 49 -5.90 14.09 3.12
CA GLY A 49 -6.41 14.36 1.80
C GLY A 49 -7.64 15.25 1.85
N ASP A 50 -7.83 16.04 0.81
CA ASP A 50 -9.07 16.77 0.59
C ASP A 50 -10.18 15.77 0.24
N ASP A 51 -11.25 15.76 1.04
CA ASP A 51 -12.40 14.89 0.81
C ASP A 51 -13.11 15.22 -0.51
N SER A 52 -12.96 16.45 -1.03
CA SER A 52 -13.47 16.85 -2.35
C SER A 52 -12.88 16.02 -3.49
N LEU A 53 -11.68 15.46 -3.28
CA LEU A 53 -10.98 14.63 -4.26
C LEU A 53 -11.37 13.15 -4.17
N THR A 54 -12.22 12.77 -3.20
CA THR A 54 -12.73 11.41 -3.11
C THR A 54 -13.88 11.23 -4.10
N PRO A 55 -13.81 10.28 -5.05
CA PRO A 55 -14.87 10.09 -6.03
C PRO A 55 -16.21 9.76 -5.34
N ALA A 56 -17.27 10.46 -5.74
CA ALA A 56 -18.63 10.19 -5.26
C ALA A 56 -19.10 8.77 -5.64
N VAL A 57 -18.65 8.26 -6.79
CA VAL A 57 -18.95 6.90 -7.27
C VAL A 57 -17.68 6.05 -7.17
N LYS A 58 -17.73 5.01 -6.33
CA LYS A 58 -16.66 4.01 -6.22
C LYS A 58 -16.94 2.85 -7.17
N ARG A 59 -15.96 2.50 -8.01
CA ARG A 59 -16.04 1.37 -8.93
C ARG A 59 -14.93 0.38 -8.62
N ASN A 60 -15.24 -0.91 -8.70
CA ASN A 60 -14.22 -1.96 -8.70
C ASN A 60 -13.37 -1.88 -9.98
N SER A 61 -12.25 -2.58 -10.01
CA SER A 61 -11.34 -2.61 -11.17
C SER A 61 -12.07 -3.02 -12.44
N MET A 62 -12.21 -2.07 -13.36
CA MET A 62 -12.84 -2.31 -14.67
C MET A 62 -11.97 -3.19 -15.57
N THR A 63 -10.65 -3.17 -15.34
CA THR A 63 -9.69 -4.06 -15.99
C THR A 63 -9.89 -5.51 -15.55
N ILE A 64 -10.00 -5.77 -14.23
CA ILE A 64 -10.34 -7.10 -13.72
C ILE A 64 -11.73 -7.55 -14.21
N LYS A 65 -12.69 -6.63 -14.24
CA LYS A 65 -14.04 -6.95 -14.75
C LYS A 65 -14.00 -7.44 -16.20
N LYS A 66 -13.11 -6.87 -17.03
CA LYS A 66 -12.92 -7.27 -18.43
C LYS A 66 -12.11 -8.56 -18.56
N ASP A 67 -11.06 -8.72 -17.77
CA ASP A 67 -10.23 -9.92 -17.72
C ASP A 67 -9.83 -10.27 -16.28
N PRO A 68 -10.51 -11.24 -15.65
CA PRO A 68 -10.22 -11.66 -14.28
C PRO A 68 -8.82 -12.26 -14.10
N LYS A 69 -8.19 -12.77 -15.16
CA LYS A 69 -6.87 -13.43 -15.09
C LYS A 69 -5.76 -12.45 -14.72
N ILE A 70 -5.96 -11.15 -14.99
CA ILE A 70 -5.03 -10.09 -14.60
C ILE A 70 -4.82 -10.06 -13.08
N ASN A 71 -5.79 -10.53 -12.30
CA ASN A 71 -5.70 -10.62 -10.84
C ASN A 71 -5.20 -11.98 -10.32
N GLY A 72 -4.56 -12.80 -11.17
CA GLY A 72 -4.14 -14.16 -10.82
C GLY A 72 -3.20 -14.23 -9.61
N ASN A 73 -2.39 -13.19 -9.37
CA ASN A 73 -1.42 -13.14 -8.26
C ASN A 73 -1.99 -12.57 -6.95
N PHE A 74 -3.27 -12.19 -6.91
CA PHE A 74 -3.85 -11.54 -5.73
C PHE A 74 -3.63 -12.33 -4.43
N SER A 75 -3.86 -13.65 -4.46
CA SER A 75 -3.69 -14.53 -3.31
C SER A 75 -2.22 -14.65 -2.87
N ALA A 76 -1.29 -14.66 -3.84
CA ALA A 76 0.14 -14.69 -3.56
C ALA A 76 0.59 -13.37 -2.90
N ASN A 77 0.14 -12.22 -3.43
CA ASN A 77 0.43 -10.90 -2.88
C ASN A 77 -0.18 -10.73 -1.48
N GLN A 78 -1.40 -11.23 -1.25
CA GLN A 78 -2.01 -11.27 0.08
C GLN A 78 -1.17 -12.09 1.06
N SER A 79 -0.73 -13.28 0.65
CA SER A 79 0.08 -14.17 1.47
C SER A 79 1.44 -13.56 1.81
N TYR A 80 2.06 -12.89 0.83
CA TYR A 80 3.30 -12.14 1.03
C TYR A 80 3.10 -10.99 2.03
N TYR A 81 2.01 -10.22 1.91
CA TYR A 81 1.65 -9.16 2.86
C TYR A 81 1.52 -9.70 4.28
N VAL A 82 0.74 -10.79 4.46
CA VAL A 82 0.52 -11.41 5.77
C VAL A 82 1.84 -11.92 6.36
N LYS A 83 2.72 -12.51 5.55
CA LYS A 83 4.05 -12.93 6.00
C LYS A 83 4.92 -11.73 6.41
N LYS A 84 4.84 -10.62 5.67
CA LYS A 84 5.61 -9.40 5.93
C LYS A 84 5.12 -8.67 7.20
N TRP A 85 3.82 -8.63 7.47
CA TRP A 85 3.25 -7.79 8.53
C TRP A 85 2.56 -8.56 9.67
N GLY A 86 2.50 -9.89 9.58
CA GLY A 86 1.92 -10.76 10.61
C GLY A 86 0.40 -10.73 10.67
N GLY A 87 -0.27 -10.17 9.65
CA GLY A 87 -1.72 -10.06 9.55
C GLY A 87 -2.18 -9.40 8.25
N THR A 88 -3.49 -9.42 8.02
CA THR A 88 -4.12 -8.72 6.89
C THR A 88 -4.11 -7.20 7.09
N PRO A 89 -4.35 -6.39 6.05
CA PRO A 89 -4.45 -4.94 6.20
C PRO A 89 -5.42 -4.54 7.32
N GLY A 90 -4.98 -3.67 8.23
CA GLY A 90 -5.72 -3.24 9.42
C GLY A 90 -5.72 -4.23 10.60
N ARG A 91 -5.09 -5.40 10.47
CA ARG A 91 -4.93 -6.43 11.52
C ARG A 91 -3.49 -6.92 11.63
N GLU A 92 -2.55 -6.11 11.18
CA GLU A 92 -1.13 -6.41 11.20
C GLU A 92 -0.62 -6.45 12.64
N LYS A 93 0.32 -7.37 12.92
CA LYS A 93 0.90 -7.57 14.26
C LYS A 93 2.32 -7.05 14.36
N PHE A 94 3.04 -7.01 13.26
CA PHE A 94 4.45 -6.61 13.24
C PHE A 94 4.55 -5.09 13.12
N LYS A 95 5.52 -4.51 13.86
CA LYS A 95 5.84 -3.09 13.74
C LYS A 95 6.80 -2.82 12.60
N THR A 96 7.66 -3.79 12.28
CA THR A 96 8.63 -3.76 11.20
C THR A 96 8.44 -4.99 10.30
N ALA A 97 8.94 -4.91 9.07
CA ALA A 97 8.77 -5.98 8.10
C ALA A 97 9.41 -7.28 8.61
N TRP A 98 8.67 -8.38 8.52
CA TRP A 98 9.04 -9.72 9.02
C TRP A 98 9.39 -9.76 10.52
N ASN A 99 8.93 -8.79 11.31
CA ASN A 99 9.22 -8.64 12.74
C ASN A 99 10.73 -8.60 13.06
N LYS A 100 11.50 -7.91 12.21
CA LYS A 100 12.95 -7.72 12.35
C LYS A 100 13.33 -6.25 12.45
#